data_AF-A0A662CGD3-F1
#
_entry.id   AF-A0A662CGD3-F1
#
_cell.length_a   1.000
_cell.length_b   1.000
_cell.length_c   1.000
_cell.angle_alpha   90.00
_cell.angle_beta   90.00
_cell.angle_gamma   90.00
#
_symmetry.space_group_name_H-M   'P 1'
#
loop_
_entity.id
_entity.type
_entity.pdbx_description
1 polymer ?
#
loop_
_entity_poly.entity_id
_entity_poly.type
_entity_poly.pdbx_seq_one_letter_code
_entity_poly.pdbx_strand_id
1 'polypeptide(L)'
;FNPLQKVSYVFAMYLGMPLLIISGIALMFPEKISNSIFKISGLLFYDTLHIIVGFVLSIFLVIHLYTCTLGDKPGTLFKSMINGYHEEHE
;
A
#
# COMPACT_ATOMS: atom_id res chain seq x y z
N PHE A 1 -1.48 -18.06 1.82
CA PHE A 1 -0.69 -17.11 1.00
C PHE A 1 0.32 -17.85 0.14
N ASN A 2 0.24 -17.64 -1.17
CA ASN A 2 1.31 -18.08 -2.07
C ASN A 2 2.59 -17.21 -1.86
N PRO A 3 3.76 -17.64 -2.35
CA PRO A 3 5.01 -16.89 -2.17
C PRO A 3 4.95 -15.46 -2.68
N LEU A 4 4.28 -15.22 -3.82
CA LEU A 4 4.13 -13.89 -4.42
C LEU A 4 3.34 -12.95 -3.50
N GLN A 5 2.19 -13.40 -2.98
CA GLN A 5 1.35 -12.62 -2.05
C GLN A 5 2.14 -12.22 -0.79
N LYS A 6 2.94 -13.13 -0.22
CA LYS A 6 3.76 -12.83 0.96
C LYS A 6 4.75 -11.71 0.68
N VAL A 7 5.49 -11.82 -0.43
CA VAL A 7 6.49 -10.82 -0.82
C VAL A 7 5.82 -9.47 -1.11
N SER A 8 4.77 -9.45 -1.92
CA SER A 8 4.02 -8.23 -2.25
C SER A 8 3.46 -7.56 -1.00
N TYR A 9 2.93 -8.33 -0.04
CA TYR A 9 2.40 -7.80 1.20
C TYR A 9 3.48 -7.20 2.09
N VAL A 10 4.64 -7.86 2.21
CA VAL A 10 5.77 -7.33 2.99
C VAL A 10 6.24 -5.99 2.42
N PHE A 11 6.40 -5.88 1.10
CA PHE A 11 6.75 -4.62 0.46
C PHE A 11 5.68 -3.54 0.65
N ALA A 12 4.40 -3.85 0.46
CA ALA A 12 3.33 -2.89 0.65
C ALA A 12 3.27 -2.39 2.11
N MET A 13 3.31 -3.30 3.09
CA MET A 13 3.11 -2.97 4.50
C MET A 13 4.33 -2.34 5.18
N TYR A 14 5.53 -2.84 4.91
CA TYR A 14 6.73 -2.43 5.66
C TYR A 14 7.63 -1.45 4.90
N LEU A 15 7.39 -1.25 3.60
CA LEU A 15 8.11 -0.26 2.80
C LEU A 15 7.18 0.81 2.24
N GLY A 16 6.15 0.42 1.47
CA GLY A 16 5.23 1.35 0.83
C GLY A 16 4.46 2.21 1.82
N MET A 17 3.73 1.59 2.75
CA MET A 17 2.90 2.30 3.72
C MET A 17 3.70 3.28 4.60
N PRO A 18 4.84 2.91 5.20
CA PRO A 18 5.65 3.86 5.96
C PRO A 18 6.13 5.04 5.12
N LEU A 19 6.61 4.80 3.89
CA LEU A 19 7.05 5.86 2.98
C LEU A 19 5.91 6.81 2.61
N LEU A 20 4.72 6.27 2.33
CA LEU A 20 3.52 7.05 2.02
C LEU A 20 3.09 7.92 3.21
N ILE A 21 3.06 7.33 4.42
CA ILE A 21 2.67 8.05 5.64
C ILE A 21 3.66 9.15 5.97
N ILE A 22 4.97 8.86 5.95
CA ILE A 22 6.01 9.85 6.27
C ILE A 22 5.97 11.01 5.29
N SER A 23 5.87 10.73 3.99
CA SER A 23 5.76 11.79 2.98
C SER A 23 4.47 12.58 3.07
N GLY A 24 3.34 11.91 3.36
CA GLY A 24 2.06 12.58 3.56
C GLY A 24 2.08 13.53 4.76
N ILE A 25 2.63 13.09 5.90
CA ILE A 25 2.81 13.93 7.09
C ILE A 25 3.73 15.12 6.79
N ALA A 26 4.83 14.90 6.06
CA ALA A 26 5.70 16.00 5.65
C ALA A 26 4.93 17.04 4.83
N LEU A 27 4.18 16.60 3.82
CA LEU A 27 3.39 17.48 2.94
C LEU A 27 2.23 18.20 3.65
N MET A 28 1.75 17.70 4.80
CA MET A 28 0.78 18.43 5.64
C MET A 28 1.38 19.67 6.32
N PHE A 29 2.70 19.69 6.54
CA PHE A 29 3.42 20.78 7.21
C PHE A 29 4.63 21.23 6.38
N PRO A 30 4.42 21.75 5.15
CA PRO A 30 5.50 22.08 4.23
C PRO A 30 6.50 23.09 4.80
N GLU A 31 6.05 23.97 5.70
CA GLU A 31 6.90 24.95 6.41
C GLU A 31 7.91 24.31 7.38
N LYS A 32 7.70 23.05 7.78
CA LYS A 32 8.60 22.29 8.65
C LYS A 32 9.59 21.41 7.86
N ILE A 33 9.43 21.32 6.55
CA ILE A 33 10.30 20.54 5.68
C ILE A 33 11.61 21.32 5.43
N SER A 34 12.74 20.61 5.31
CA SER A 34 13.99 21.23 4.87
C SER A 34 13.84 21.84 3.48
N ASN A 35 14.27 23.10 3.30
CA ASN A 35 14.22 23.79 2.01
C ASN A 35 14.95 23.00 0.90
N SER A 36 15.98 22.24 1.26
CA SER A 36 16.73 21.40 0.32
C SER A 36 17.06 20.04 0.93
N ILE A 37 16.88 18.99 0.14
CA ILE A 37 17.26 17.61 0.43
C ILE A 37 18.01 17.12 -0.82
N PHE A 38 19.22 16.56 -0.67
CA PHE A 38 20.04 16.11 -1.82
C PHE A 38 20.21 17.16 -2.95
N LYS A 39 20.26 18.46 -2.60
CA LYS A 39 20.33 19.59 -3.55
C LYS A 39 19.08 19.80 -4.42
N ILE A 40 17.97 19.14 -4.12
CA ILE A 40 16.65 19.41 -4.70
C ILE A 40 15.72 19.99 -3.63
N SER A 41 14.65 20.67 -4.04
CA SER A 41 13.65 21.20 -3.10
C SER A 41 13.09 20.06 -2.25
N GLY A 42 13.08 20.23 -0.92
CA GLY A 42 12.50 19.22 -0.03
C GLY A 42 11.02 18.99 -0.31
N LEU A 43 10.29 20.04 -0.68
CA LEU A 43 8.89 19.93 -1.10
C LEU A 43 8.76 19.02 -2.33
N LEU A 44 9.56 19.28 -3.37
CA LEU A 44 9.56 18.47 -4.59
C LEU A 44 9.93 17.00 -4.30
N PHE A 45 10.88 16.76 -3.39
CA PHE A 45 11.29 15.42 -3.01
C PHE A 45 10.14 14.64 -2.36
N TYR A 46 9.49 15.20 -1.33
CA TYR A 46 8.38 14.53 -0.65
C TYR A 46 7.16 14.38 -1.53
N ASP A 47 6.84 15.37 -2.37
CA ASP A 47 5.74 15.32 -3.32
C ASP A 47 5.93 14.18 -4.35
N THR A 48 7.09 14.16 -5.00
CA THR A 48 7.43 13.11 -5.97
C THR A 48 7.40 11.72 -5.33
N LEU A 49 7.96 11.59 -4.12
CA LEU A 49 7.95 10.32 -3.39
C LEU A 49 6.52 9.89 -3.06
N HIS A 50 5.68 10.80 -2.56
CA HIS A 50 4.30 10.50 -2.18
C HIS A 50 3.47 10.04 -3.37
N ILE A 51 3.56 10.75 -4.50
CA ILE A 51 2.81 10.43 -5.72
C ILE A 51 3.23 9.05 -6.25
N ILE A 52 4.52 8.78 -6.36
CA ILE A 52 5.02 7.50 -6.90
C ILE A 52 4.57 6.33 -6.00
N VAL A 53 4.78 6.45 -4.68
CA VAL A 53 4.42 5.38 -3.74
C VAL A 53 2.90 5.19 -3.68
N GLY A 54 2.14 6.29 -3.68
CA GLY A 54 0.67 6.26 -3.69
C GLY A 54 0.11 5.61 -4.95
N PHE A 55 0.70 5.89 -6.11
CA PHE A 55 0.33 5.23 -7.37
C PHE A 55 0.59 3.73 -7.33
N VAL A 56 1.78 3.31 -6.89
CA VAL A 56 2.14 1.89 -6.77
C VAL A 56 1.23 1.15 -5.79
N LEU A 57 0.93 1.74 -4.63
CA LEU A 57 0.01 1.16 -3.65
C LEU A 57 -1.44 1.11 -4.14
N SER A 58 -1.85 2.06 -4.99
CA SER A 58 -3.16 2.04 -5.63
C SER A 58 -3.27 0.86 -6.61
N ILE A 59 -2.23 0.60 -7.41
CA ILE A 59 -2.18 -0.59 -8.28
C ILE A 59 -2.22 -1.86 -7.42
N PHE A 60 -1.43 -1.91 -6.34
CA PHE A 60 -1.44 -3.04 -5.41
C PHE A 60 -2.84 -3.29 -4.86
N LEU A 61 -3.57 -2.25 -4.46
CA LEU A 61 -4.95 -2.38 -3.96
C LEU A 61 -5.88 -2.99 -5.01
N VAL A 62 -5.84 -2.51 -6.25
CA VAL A 62 -6.67 -3.05 -7.34
C VAL A 62 -6.37 -4.53 -7.57
N ILE A 63 -5.09 -4.90 -7.65
CA ILE A 63 -4.68 -6.29 -7.80
C ILE A 63 -5.10 -7.12 -6.59
N HIS A 64 -4.93 -6.59 -5.38
CA HIS A 64 -5.29 -7.25 -4.13
C HIS A 64 -6.79 -7.57 -4.10
N LEU A 65 -7.64 -6.59 -4.40
CA LEU A 65 -9.09 -6.78 -4.50
C LEU A 65 -9.45 -7.83 -5.54
N TYR A 66 -8.81 -7.81 -6.72
CA TYR A 66 -8.99 -8.85 -7.73
C TYR A 66 -8.62 -10.23 -7.19
N THR A 67 -7.46 -10.39 -6.56
CA THR A 67 -7.04 -11.69 -6.01
C THR A 67 -7.96 -12.20 -4.90
N CYS A 68 -8.60 -11.31 -4.14
CA CYS A 68 -9.62 -11.69 -3.15
C CYS A 68 -10.89 -12.28 -3.80
N THR A 69 -11.11 -12.08 -5.10
CA THR A 69 -12.23 -12.71 -5.84
C THR A 69 -11.91 -14.11 -6.37
N LEU A 70 -10.67 -14.58 -6.24
CA LEU A 70 -10.21 -15.88 -6.76
C LEU A 70 -10.38 -17.05 -5.77
N GLY A 71 -11.21 -16.89 -4.73
CA GLY A 71 -11.66 -18.01 -3.90
C GLY A 71 -12.74 -18.84 -4.60
N ASP A 72 -13.32 -19.82 -3.89
CA ASP A 72 -14.38 -20.70 -4.44
C ASP A 72 -15.55 -19.94 -5.04
N LYS A 73 -15.94 -18.88 -4.34
CA LYS A 73 -16.86 -17.86 -4.84
C LYS A 73 -16.20 -16.50 -4.65
N PRO A 74 -16.49 -15.51 -5.51
CA PRO A 74 -15.89 -14.18 -5.42
C PRO A 74 -16.00 -13.49 -4.05
N GLY A 75 -16.95 -13.88 -3.20
CA GLY A 75 -17.15 -13.34 -1.85
C GLY A 75 -16.57 -14.17 -0.70
N THR A 76 -16.11 -15.41 -0.94
CA THR A 76 -15.70 -16.33 0.14
C THR A 76 -14.49 -15.79 0.92
N LEU A 77 -13.43 -15.36 0.22
CA LEU A 77 -12.25 -14.80 0.90
C LEU A 77 -12.56 -13.49 1.64
N PHE A 78 -13.45 -12.64 1.09
CA PHE A 78 -13.91 -11.44 1.79
C PHE A 78 -14.69 -11.77 3.07
N LYS A 79 -15.57 -12.77 3.02
CA LYS A 79 -16.31 -13.25 4.19
C LYS A 79 -15.36 -13.81 5.24
N SER A 80 -14.37 -14.59 4.83
CA SER A 80 -13.32 -15.13 5.71
C SER A 80 -12.49 -14.03 6.40
N MET A 81 -12.23 -12.91 5.74
CA MET A 81 -11.57 -11.76 6.38
C MET A 81 -12.43 -11.10 7.47
N ILE A 82 -13.75 -11.10 7.32
CA ILE A 82 -14.68 -10.47 8.27
C ILE A 82 -14.96 -11.39 9.46
N ASN A 83 -15.23 -12.67 9.22
CA ASN A 83 -15.64 -13.61 10.27
C ASN A 83 -14.46 -14.43 10.84
N GLY A 84 -13.31 -14.45 10.18
CA GLY A 84 -12.11 -15.21 10.59
C GLY A 84 -12.14 -16.71 10.25
N TYR A 85 -13.21 -17.23 9.64
CA TYR A 85 -13.36 -18.65 9.29
C TYR A 85 -13.16 -18.86 7.80
N HIS A 86 -12.29 -19.82 7.43
CA HIS A 86 -12.23 -20.32 6.05
C HIS A 86 -13.43 -21.24 5.82
N GLU A 87 -14.21 -20.95 4.77
CA GLU A 87 -15.18 -21.92 4.28
C GLU A 87 -14.38 -23.08 3.67
N GLU A 88 -14.59 -24.29 4.16
CA GLU A 88 -14.04 -25.49 3.52
C GLU A 88 -14.74 -25.68 2.17
N HIS A 89 -13.98 -26.09 1.15
CA HIS A 89 -14.51 -26.44 -0.15
C HIS A 89 -15.55 -27.57 0.03
N GLU A 90 -16.84 -27.28 -0.22
CA GLU A 90 -17.84 -28.31 -0.56
C GLU A 90 -17.77 -28.64 -2.06
#